data_AF-A0A3P8ELV4-F1
#
_entry.id   AF-A0A3P8ELV4-F1
#
_cell.length_a   1.000
_cell.length_b   1.000
_cell.length_c   1.000
_cell.angle_alpha   90.00
_cell.angle_beta   90.00
_cell.angle_gamma   90.00
#
_symmetry.space_group_name_H-M   'P 1'
#
loop_
_entity.id
_entity.type
_entity.pdbx_description
1 polymer ?
#
loop_
_entity_poly.entity_id
_entity_poly.type
_entity_poly.pdbx_seq_one_letter_code
_entity_poly.pdbx_strand_id
1 'polypeptide(L)'
;MIHGPISLFHPLDRVVDTREFQRLRDLKQLGVTYLVYPCSTHCRFVHSLGTYWLAFKFVEILKRDPSLNITGQDHLCVSLAALCHDLGHGPFSHMFDGAFRDASGAPKYTGSNGTWLPRGRPVEKAFLFDIVANDNDSCDVDKFDYLLRDSFSAGIPIPFNKVRMLF
;
A
#
# COMPACT_ATOMS: atom_id res chain seq x y z
N MET A 1 4.88 16.76 3.52
CA MET A 1 4.85 15.61 2.58
C MET A 1 5.95 14.65 3.02
N ILE A 2 5.61 13.40 3.37
CA ILE A 2 6.54 12.53 4.13
C ILE A 2 7.68 11.91 3.30
N HIS A 3 7.54 11.82 1.98
CA HIS A 3 8.50 11.16 1.10
C HIS A 3 9.25 12.12 0.16
N GLY A 4 9.12 13.44 0.38
CA GLY A 4 9.58 14.44 -0.58
C GLY A 4 8.76 14.40 -1.88
N PRO A 5 9.27 14.96 -2.99
CA PRO A 5 8.59 14.96 -4.28
C PRO A 5 8.30 13.54 -4.78
N ILE A 6 7.04 13.26 -5.14
CA ILE A 6 6.60 11.99 -5.71
C ILE A 6 6.44 12.16 -7.21
N SER A 7 7.08 11.29 -8.00
CA SER A 7 6.89 11.24 -9.45
C SER A 7 5.77 10.26 -9.79
N LEU A 8 4.80 10.71 -10.58
CA LEU A 8 3.68 9.90 -11.05
C LEU A 8 3.88 9.62 -12.54
N PHE A 9 4.03 8.35 -12.89
CA PHE A 9 4.35 7.93 -14.26
C PHE A 9 3.10 7.46 -15.00
N HIS A 10 3.04 7.72 -16.30
CA HIS A 10 1.97 7.22 -17.16
C HIS A 10 1.94 5.68 -17.17
N PRO A 11 0.76 5.01 -17.06
CA PRO A 11 -0.61 5.53 -17.01
C PRO A 11 -1.22 5.76 -15.61
N LEU A 12 -0.41 5.75 -14.55
CA LEU A 12 -0.91 5.92 -13.17
C LEU A 12 -1.50 7.31 -12.93
N ASP A 13 -0.99 8.31 -13.64
CA ASP A 13 -1.54 9.67 -13.72
C ASP A 13 -3.03 9.67 -14.06
N ARG A 14 -3.42 8.91 -15.10
CA ARG A 14 -4.82 8.80 -15.51
C ARG A 14 -5.71 8.19 -14.45
N VAL A 15 -5.18 7.23 -13.68
CA VAL A 15 -5.91 6.59 -12.58
C VAL A 15 -6.13 7.59 -11.44
N VAL A 16 -5.10 8.38 -11.10
CA VAL A 16 -5.23 9.42 -10.08
C VAL A 16 -6.27 10.47 -10.48
N ASP A 17 -6.37 10.80 -11.76
CA ASP A 17 -7.32 11.79 -12.27
C ASP A 17 -8.76 11.28 -12.43
N THR A 18 -9.06 10.05 -11.99
CA THR A 18 -10.43 9.52 -11.96
C THR A 18 -11.22 10.02 -10.76
N ARG A 19 -12.55 10.10 -10.89
CA ARG A 19 -13.45 10.47 -9.79
C ARG A 19 -13.32 9.51 -8.61
N GLU A 20 -13.18 8.22 -8.93
CA GLU A 20 -13.06 7.12 -7.97
C GLU A 20 -11.84 7.31 -7.07
N PHE A 21 -10.70 7.73 -7.64
CA PHE A 21 -9.49 8.01 -6.89
C PHE A 21 -9.54 9.36 -6.18
N GLN A 22 -10.05 10.41 -6.83
CA GLN A 22 -10.16 11.75 -6.23
C GLN A 22 -11.08 11.76 -4.99
N ARG A 23 -12.07 10.86 -4.91
CA ARG A 23 -12.92 10.65 -3.72
C ARG A 23 -12.10 10.43 -2.45
N LEU A 24 -10.91 9.84 -2.54
CA LEU A 24 -10.05 9.59 -1.38
C LEU A 24 -9.58 10.88 -0.67
N ARG A 25 -9.72 12.06 -1.30
CA ARG A 25 -9.38 13.35 -0.67
C ARG A 25 -10.31 13.69 0.49
N ASP A 26 -11.55 13.22 0.43
CA ASP A 26 -12.58 13.49 1.42
C ASP A 26 -12.62 12.45 2.54
N LEU A 27 -11.84 11.36 2.40
CA LEU A 27 -11.75 10.30 3.40
C LEU A 27 -10.56 10.53 4.33
N LYS A 28 -10.84 10.88 5.59
CA LYS A 28 -9.81 11.02 6.63
C LYS A 28 -9.19 9.67 6.95
N GLN A 29 -7.86 9.60 6.96
CA GLN A 29 -7.13 8.35 7.23
C GLN A 29 -7.54 7.76 8.58
N LEU A 30 -7.47 8.59 9.63
CA LEU A 30 -7.73 8.23 11.02
C LEU A 30 -9.16 8.54 11.48
N GLY A 31 -10.12 8.67 10.55
CA GLY A 31 -11.52 8.95 10.89
C GLY A 31 -11.69 10.24 11.69
N VAL A 32 -12.32 10.15 12.88
CA VAL A 32 -12.58 11.30 13.76
C VAL A 32 -11.41 11.69 14.66
N THR A 33 -10.25 11.02 14.53
CA THR A 33 -9.06 11.29 15.36
C THR A 33 -8.60 12.75 15.30
N TYR A 34 -8.89 13.45 14.21
CA TYR A 34 -8.60 14.88 14.08
C TYR A 34 -9.33 15.77 15.12
N LEU A 35 -10.40 15.27 15.76
CA LEU A 35 -11.08 15.96 16.85
C LEU A 35 -10.27 15.95 18.16
N VAL A 36 -9.35 15.00 18.32
CA VAL A 36 -8.46 14.88 19.49
C VAL A 36 -7.05 15.33 19.14
N TYR A 37 -6.55 14.97 17.95
CA TYR A 37 -5.27 15.37 17.40
C TYR A 37 -5.49 16.28 16.19
N PRO A 38 -5.61 17.60 16.36
CA PRO A 38 -5.98 18.54 15.29
C PRO A 38 -4.99 18.55 14.11
N CYS A 39 -3.77 18.06 14.30
CA CYS A 39 -2.76 17.89 13.25
C CYS A 39 -3.04 16.68 12.32
N SER A 40 -3.86 15.71 12.74
CA SER A 40 -4.18 14.48 12.00
C SER A 40 -5.25 14.68 10.94
N THR A 41 -5.03 15.64 10.05
CA THR A 41 -6.00 16.05 9.01
C THR A 41 -5.82 15.36 7.67
N HIS A 42 -4.78 14.54 7.53
CA HIS A 42 -4.42 13.86 6.29
C HIS A 42 -5.49 12.85 5.84
N CYS A 43 -5.53 12.59 4.54
CA CYS A 43 -6.54 11.78 3.89
C CYS A 43 -5.96 10.53 3.21
N ARG A 44 -6.84 9.59 2.87
CA ARG A 44 -6.50 8.36 2.16
C ARG A 44 -5.79 8.63 0.83
N PHE A 45 -6.15 9.73 0.14
CA PHE A 45 -5.49 10.12 -1.12
C PHE A 45 -3.98 10.29 -1.00
N VAL A 46 -3.51 11.04 0.01
CA VAL A 46 -2.07 11.28 0.17
C VAL A 46 -1.32 10.05 0.68
N HIS A 47 -2.02 9.16 1.37
CA HIS A 47 -1.50 7.87 1.80
C HIS A 47 -1.35 6.92 0.60
N SER A 48 -2.39 6.75 -0.23
CA SER A 48 -2.31 5.95 -1.47
C SER A 48 -1.19 6.38 -2.41
N LEU A 49 -0.95 7.69 -2.57
CA LEU A 49 0.20 8.19 -3.33
C LEU A 49 1.55 7.82 -2.69
N GLY A 50 1.62 7.82 -1.36
CA GLY A 50 2.83 7.45 -0.64
C GLY A 50 3.11 5.95 -0.67
N THR A 51 2.08 5.12 -0.52
CA THR A 51 2.15 3.66 -0.68
C THR A 51 2.60 3.28 -2.09
N TYR A 52 2.02 3.91 -3.12
CA TYR A 52 2.49 3.78 -4.50
C TYR A 52 3.98 4.10 -4.63
N TRP A 53 4.43 5.23 -4.06
CA TRP A 53 5.81 5.66 -4.20
C TRP A 53 6.80 4.68 -3.54
N LEU A 54 6.45 4.16 -2.36
CA LEU A 54 7.24 3.14 -1.69
C LEU A 54 7.29 1.84 -2.51
N ALA A 55 6.15 1.36 -3.01
CA ALA A 55 6.08 0.19 -3.88
C ALA A 55 6.93 0.37 -5.14
N PHE A 56 6.85 1.54 -5.79
CA PHE A 56 7.63 1.88 -6.97
C PHE A 56 9.14 1.73 -6.69
N LYS A 57 9.61 2.34 -5.59
CA LYS A 57 11.02 2.29 -5.20
C LYS A 57 11.47 0.88 -4.84
N PHE A 58 10.63 0.14 -4.13
CA PHE A 58 10.92 -1.23 -3.72
C PHE A 58 11.12 -2.14 -4.94
N VAL A 59 10.22 -2.06 -5.93
CA VAL A 59 10.36 -2.86 -7.17
C VAL A 59 11.59 -2.44 -7.98
N GLU A 60 11.94 -1.15 -8.03
CA GLU A 60 13.17 -0.69 -8.70
C GLU A 60 14.45 -1.23 -8.05
N ILE A 61 14.44 -1.47 -6.73
CA ILE A 61 15.56 -2.12 -6.04
C ILE A 61 15.61 -3.60 -6.38
N LEU A 62 14.47 -4.30 -6.31
CA LEU A 62 14.40 -5.72 -6.65
C LEU A 62 14.81 -6.00 -8.11
N LYS A 63 14.46 -5.10 -9.04
CA LYS A 63 14.88 -5.19 -10.45
C LYS A 63 16.39 -5.18 -10.67
N ARG A 64 17.19 -4.76 -9.69
CA ARG A 64 18.65 -4.82 -9.77
C ARG A 64 19.17 -6.26 -9.75
N ASP A 65 18.38 -7.20 -9.25
CA ASP A 65 18.65 -8.62 -9.33
C ASP A 65 18.00 -9.21 -10.62
N PRO A 66 18.80 -9.57 -11.64
CA PRO A 66 18.27 -10.11 -12.88
C PRO A 66 17.59 -11.48 -12.71
N SER A 67 17.92 -12.23 -11.65
CA SER A 67 17.37 -13.56 -11.41
C SER A 67 15.86 -13.54 -11.12
N LEU A 68 15.35 -12.41 -10.61
CA LEU A 68 13.93 -12.21 -10.30
C LEU A 68 13.06 -11.95 -11.55
N ASN A 69 13.68 -11.68 -12.70
CA ASN A 69 13.00 -11.51 -14.00
C ASN A 69 11.78 -10.54 -13.93
N ILE A 70 11.95 -9.41 -13.25
CA ILE A 70 10.88 -8.41 -13.04
C ILE A 70 10.72 -7.56 -14.30
N THR A 71 9.56 -7.65 -14.92
CA THR A 71 9.24 -6.92 -16.15
C THR A 71 8.71 -5.51 -15.85
N GLY A 72 8.65 -4.65 -16.88
CA GLY A 72 7.96 -3.36 -16.78
C GLY A 72 6.48 -3.49 -16.42
N GLN A 73 5.83 -4.57 -16.89
CA GLN A 73 4.43 -4.85 -16.57
C GLN A 73 4.25 -5.27 -15.10
N ASP A 74 5.19 -6.02 -14.53
CA ASP A 74 5.17 -6.38 -13.10
C ASP A 74 5.25 -5.13 -12.23
N HIS A 75 6.19 -4.23 -12.57
CA HIS A 75 6.35 -2.96 -11.89
C HIS A 75 5.07 -2.12 -11.96
N LEU A 76 4.49 -1.97 -13.15
CA LEU A 76 3.24 -1.24 -13.33
C LEU A 76 2.09 -1.87 -12.52
N CYS A 77 1.94 -3.19 -12.54
CA CYS A 77 0.90 -3.89 -11.79
C CYS A 77 1.03 -3.68 -10.28
N VAL A 78 2.25 -3.79 -9.72
CA VAL A 78 2.50 -3.55 -8.29
C VAL A 78 2.25 -2.10 -7.93
N SER A 79 2.71 -1.16 -8.76
CA SER A 79 2.48 0.27 -8.57
C SER A 79 0.99 0.62 -8.60
N LEU A 80 0.24 0.02 -9.52
CA LEU A 80 -1.21 0.22 -9.62
C LEU A 80 -1.95 -0.41 -8.44
N ALA A 81 -1.55 -1.62 -8.01
CA ALA A 81 -2.10 -2.27 -6.83
C ALA A 81 -1.88 -1.41 -5.56
N ALA A 82 -0.66 -0.88 -5.39
CA ALA A 82 -0.32 0.01 -4.29
C ALA A 82 -1.09 1.33 -4.35
N LEU A 83 -1.28 1.90 -5.53
CA LEU A 83 -2.08 3.11 -5.71
C LEU A 83 -3.54 2.84 -5.32
N CYS A 84 -4.11 1.73 -5.77
CA CYS A 84 -5.54 1.44 -5.66
C CYS A 84 -5.96 0.70 -4.39
N HIS A 85 -5.03 0.31 -3.50
CA HIS A 85 -5.32 -0.57 -2.35
C HIS A 85 -6.45 -0.03 -1.45
N ASP A 86 -6.57 1.29 -1.35
CA ASP A 86 -7.50 2.00 -0.48
C ASP A 86 -8.80 2.45 -1.17
N LEU A 87 -8.99 2.18 -2.47
CA LEU A 87 -10.21 2.59 -3.20
C LEU A 87 -11.50 2.00 -2.61
N GLY A 88 -11.40 0.83 -2.00
CA GLY A 88 -12.52 0.09 -1.40
C GLY A 88 -13.00 0.65 -0.06
N HIS A 89 -12.23 1.52 0.61
CA HIS A 89 -12.60 1.98 1.95
C HIS A 89 -13.83 2.88 1.96
N GLY A 90 -14.81 2.52 2.78
CA GLY A 90 -15.97 3.34 3.10
C GLY A 90 -15.66 4.51 4.04
N PRO A 91 -16.63 5.40 4.30
CA PRO A 91 -16.49 6.40 5.37
C PRO A 91 -16.21 5.69 6.70
N PHE A 92 -15.27 6.25 7.47
CA PHE A 92 -14.75 5.69 8.74
C PHE A 92 -13.80 4.48 8.64
N SER A 93 -13.21 4.21 7.46
CA SER A 93 -12.07 3.29 7.28
C SER A 93 -12.26 1.91 7.94
N HIS A 94 -11.51 1.61 9.02
CA HIS A 94 -11.53 0.35 9.76
C HIS A 94 -12.84 0.04 10.50
N MET A 95 -13.66 1.05 10.78
CA MET A 95 -14.96 0.84 11.44
C MET A 95 -15.95 0.07 10.53
N PHE A 96 -15.69 0.08 9.21
CA PHE A 96 -16.51 -0.60 8.21
C PHE A 96 -15.96 -2.00 7.83
N ASP A 97 -14.64 -2.23 7.91
CA ASP A 97 -13.99 -3.49 7.48
C ASP A 97 -13.95 -4.59 8.56
N GLY A 98 -13.99 -4.23 9.84
CA GLY A 98 -13.85 -5.19 10.95
C GLY A 98 -14.93 -6.27 11.02
N ALA A 99 -16.06 -6.10 10.31
CA ALA A 99 -17.17 -7.06 10.33
C ALA A 99 -17.03 -8.22 9.31
N PHE A 100 -16.10 -8.16 8.35
CA PHE A 100 -16.10 -9.08 7.20
C PHE A 100 -14.85 -9.98 7.05
N ARG A 101 -13.74 -9.72 7.75
CA ARG A 101 -12.45 -10.39 7.46
C ARG A 101 -12.01 -11.53 8.40
N ASP A 102 -12.64 -11.73 9.55
CA ASP A 102 -12.11 -12.61 10.61
C ASP A 102 -12.47 -14.10 10.55
N ALA A 103 -12.99 -14.63 9.42
CA ALA A 103 -13.63 -15.95 9.45
C ALA A 103 -12.84 -17.16 8.88
N SER A 104 -11.63 -17.03 8.30
CA SER A 104 -11.11 -18.16 7.49
C SER A 104 -9.70 -18.71 7.78
N GLY A 105 -8.76 -17.97 8.38
CA GLY A 105 -7.44 -18.51 8.78
C GLY A 105 -6.65 -19.28 7.71
N ALA A 106 -7.05 -19.20 6.43
CA ALA A 106 -6.50 -20.00 5.35
C ALA A 106 -5.29 -19.29 4.73
N PRO A 107 -4.24 -20.01 4.31
CA PRO A 107 -3.13 -19.40 3.61
C PRO A 107 -3.61 -18.75 2.30
N LYS A 108 -3.36 -17.44 2.16
CA LYS A 108 -3.96 -16.57 1.13
C LYS A 108 -3.67 -16.99 -0.31
N TYR A 109 -2.52 -17.62 -0.54
CA TYR A 109 -2.04 -17.95 -1.88
C TYR A 109 -1.98 -19.45 -2.18
N THR A 110 -2.24 -20.30 -1.17
CA THR A 110 -2.24 -21.75 -1.33
C THR A 110 -3.59 -22.33 -0.97
N GLY A 111 -4.16 -23.13 -1.88
CA GLY A 111 -5.36 -23.89 -1.59
C GLY A 111 -5.08 -24.96 -0.54
N SER A 112 -6.14 -25.58 -0.02
CA SER A 112 -6.07 -26.73 0.89
C SER A 112 -5.16 -27.87 0.40
N ASN A 113 -4.88 -27.91 -0.90
CA ASN A 113 -4.11 -28.95 -1.56
C ASN A 113 -2.67 -28.49 -1.94
N GLY A 114 -2.22 -27.32 -1.44
CA GLY A 114 -0.93 -26.72 -1.80
C GLY A 114 -0.90 -26.06 -3.18
N THR A 115 -2.06 -25.90 -3.82
CA THR A 115 -2.18 -25.32 -5.16
C THR A 115 -2.06 -23.80 -5.12
N TRP A 116 -1.28 -23.23 -6.05
CA TRP A 116 -1.19 -21.79 -6.24
C TRP A 116 -2.54 -21.21 -6.67
N LEU A 117 -3.15 -20.36 -5.85
CA LEU A 117 -4.48 -19.77 -6.08
C LEU A 117 -4.47 -18.54 -7.02
N PRO A 118 -3.48 -17.62 -6.95
CA PRO A 118 -3.48 -16.43 -7.79
C PRO A 118 -3.34 -16.74 -9.28
N ARG A 119 -4.24 -16.18 -10.11
CA ARG A 119 -4.19 -16.36 -11.58
C ARG A 119 -3.37 -15.29 -12.31
N GLY A 120 -2.96 -14.22 -11.63
CA GLY A 120 -2.32 -13.06 -12.26
C GLY A 120 -0.83 -13.25 -12.58
N ARG A 121 -0.12 -14.09 -11.82
CA ARG A 121 1.31 -14.36 -11.95
C ARG A 121 1.65 -15.78 -11.48
N PRO A 122 2.74 -16.39 -11.99
CA PRO A 122 3.19 -17.71 -11.53
C PRO A 122 3.78 -17.65 -10.12
N VAL A 123 3.92 -18.82 -9.50
CA VAL A 123 4.48 -18.98 -8.14
C VAL A 123 5.90 -18.42 -8.00
N GLU A 124 6.70 -18.43 -9.06
CA GLU A 124 8.05 -17.83 -9.09
C GLU A 124 8.04 -16.33 -8.80
N LYS A 125 6.90 -15.67 -9.06
CA LYS A 125 6.68 -14.23 -8.80
C LYS A 125 5.75 -13.99 -7.62
N ALA A 126 5.60 -14.97 -6.72
CA ALA A 126 4.75 -14.86 -5.53
C ALA A 126 5.15 -13.66 -4.65
N PHE A 127 6.45 -13.36 -4.56
CA PHE A 127 6.98 -12.24 -3.76
C PHE A 127 6.38 -10.88 -4.15
N LEU A 128 5.87 -10.70 -5.37
CA LEU A 128 5.23 -9.44 -5.78
C LEU A 128 3.92 -9.15 -5.03
N PHE A 129 3.21 -10.20 -4.59
CA PHE A 129 1.95 -10.04 -3.86
C PHE A 129 2.15 -9.53 -2.43
N ASP A 130 3.31 -9.82 -1.85
CA ASP A 130 3.66 -9.43 -0.49
C ASP A 130 4.20 -7.98 -0.41
N ILE A 131 4.38 -7.28 -1.53
CA ILE A 131 4.88 -5.90 -1.51
C ILE A 131 3.83 -4.94 -0.94
N VAL A 132 2.58 -5.08 -1.36
CA VAL A 132 1.50 -4.12 -1.06
C VAL A 132 0.70 -4.52 0.17
N ALA A 133 0.40 -5.82 0.31
CA ALA A 133 -0.44 -6.32 1.40
C ALA A 133 0.03 -7.73 1.80
N ASN A 134 0.90 -7.77 2.80
CA ASN A 134 1.54 -8.98 3.30
C ASN A 134 0.88 -9.41 4.60
N ASP A 135 0.02 -10.42 4.52
CA ASP A 135 -0.64 -10.97 5.71
C ASP A 135 0.21 -12.05 6.41
N ASN A 136 1.36 -12.47 5.84
CA ASN A 136 2.20 -13.52 6.42
C ASN A 136 3.00 -13.02 7.61
N ASP A 137 3.67 -11.88 7.46
CA ASP A 137 4.51 -11.26 8.50
C ASP A 137 4.10 -9.81 8.80
N SER A 138 3.05 -9.30 8.14
CA SER A 138 2.60 -7.90 8.29
C SER A 138 3.67 -6.87 7.89
N CYS A 139 4.59 -7.22 6.99
CA CYS A 139 5.64 -6.34 6.48
C CYS A 139 5.32 -5.93 5.04
N ASP A 140 4.71 -4.76 4.85
CA ASP A 140 4.30 -4.23 3.54
C ASP A 140 4.40 -2.70 3.45
N VAL A 141 4.41 -2.19 2.22
CA VAL A 141 4.58 -0.75 1.95
C VAL A 141 3.41 0.11 2.42
N ASP A 142 2.22 -0.48 2.58
CA ASP A 142 1.04 0.17 3.16
C ASP A 142 1.34 0.55 4.63
N LYS A 143 1.74 -0.44 5.42
CA LYS A 143 2.14 -0.23 6.82
C LYS A 143 3.25 0.79 6.98
N PHE A 144 4.21 0.73 6.08
CA PHE A 144 5.32 1.67 6.09
C PHE A 144 4.85 3.11 5.86
N ASP A 145 3.97 3.35 4.88
CA ASP A 145 3.45 4.68 4.65
C ASP A 145 2.64 5.20 5.85
N TYR A 146 1.66 4.43 6.34
CA TYR A 146 0.78 4.93 7.39
C TYR A 146 1.55 5.13 8.70
N LEU A 147 2.46 4.22 9.10
CA LEU A 147 3.24 4.39 10.33
C LEU A 147 4.02 5.71 10.30
N LEU A 148 4.70 5.98 9.20
CA LEU A 148 5.47 7.21 9.05
C LEU A 148 4.60 8.46 8.99
N ARG A 149 3.43 8.36 8.37
CA ARG A 149 2.50 9.48 8.19
C ARG A 149 1.74 9.83 9.46
N ASP A 150 1.26 8.82 10.17
CA ASP A 150 0.47 8.94 11.38
C ASP A 150 1.37 9.44 12.51
N SER A 151 2.57 8.87 12.65
CA SER A 151 3.60 9.35 13.57
C SER A 151 3.98 10.81 13.31
N PHE A 152 4.19 11.18 12.04
CA PHE A 152 4.46 12.58 11.68
C PHE A 152 3.29 13.51 12.04
N SER A 153 2.06 13.07 11.80
CA SER A 153 0.86 13.88 12.06
C SER A 153 0.53 14.00 13.55
N ALA A 154 0.82 12.95 14.33
CA ALA A 154 0.63 12.92 15.78
C ALA A 154 1.78 13.58 16.55
N GLY A 155 2.90 13.89 15.89
CA GLY A 155 4.11 14.40 16.54
C GLY A 155 4.82 13.35 17.41
N ILE A 156 4.59 12.07 17.14
CA ILE A 156 5.17 10.95 17.89
C ILE A 156 6.33 10.39 17.07
N PRO A 157 7.59 10.53 17.51
CA PRO A 157 8.73 9.96 16.79
C PRO A 157 8.69 8.42 16.89
N ILE A 158 8.95 7.75 15.78
CA ILE A 158 9.14 6.31 15.74
C ILE A 158 10.58 6.00 15.32
N PRO A 159 11.20 4.92 15.84
CA PRO A 159 12.58 4.52 15.50
C PRO A 159 12.72 3.98 14.06
N PHE A 160 11.73 4.24 13.22
CA PHE A 160 11.58 3.66 11.91
C PHE A 160 12.24 4.51 10.84
N ASN A 161 13.25 3.96 10.16
CA ASN A 161 14.05 4.67 9.17
C ASN A 161 13.71 4.22 7.74
N LYS A 162 13.14 5.14 6.95
CA LYS A 162 12.79 4.94 5.53
C LYS A 162 13.97 4.50 4.66
N VAL A 163 15.16 5.04 4.94
CA VAL A 163 16.35 4.79 4.13
C VAL A 163 16.81 3.35 4.32
N ARG A 164 16.86 2.87 5.56
CA ARG A 164 17.32 1.50 5.89
C ARG A 164 16.38 0.39 5.39
N MET A 165 15.17 0.73 4.97
CA MET A 165 14.22 -0.26 4.45
C MET A 165 14.38 -0.51 2.95
N LEU A 166 14.92 0.49 2.22
CA LEU A 166 15.22 0.41 0.80
C LEU A 166 16.66 -0.07 0.52
N PHE A 167 17.42 -0.42 1.56
CA PHE A 167 18.83 -0.85 1.49
C PHE A 167 19.12 -2.04 2.39
#